data_AF-A0A0F9ESK9-F1
#
_entry.id   AF-A0A0F9ESK9-F1
#
_cell.length_a   1.000
_cell.length_b   1.000
_cell.length_c   1.000
_cell.angle_alpha   90.00
_cell.angle_beta   90.00
_cell.angle_gamma   90.00
#
_symmetry.space_group_name_H-M   'P 1'
#
loop_
_entity.id
_entity.type
_entity.pdbx_description
1 polymer ?
#
loop_
_entity_poly.entity_id
_entity_poly.type
_entity_poly.pdbx_seq_one_letter_code
_entity_poly.pdbx_strand_id
1 'polypeptide(L)' 'MTWQNFPMILCSHCGKEFQMDDYYDLSSGSSFYCGLCDKEIFVWAVDTTLSGDIQGEAEPEPA' A
#
# COMPACT_ATOMS: atom_id res chain seq x y z
N MET A 1 -4.34 9.37 17.14
CA MET A 1 -3.08 8.70 16.76
C MET A 1 -3.44 7.54 15.83
N THR A 2 -3.57 7.80 14.53
CA THR A 2 -3.91 6.81 13.51
C THR A 2 -2.64 6.09 13.07
N TRP A 3 -2.19 5.16 13.91
CA TRP A 3 -1.01 4.34 13.60
C TRP A 3 -1.47 3.17 12.71
N GLN A 4 -0.86 3.09 11.51
CA GLN A 4 -0.59 1.86 10.75
C GLN A 4 -1.68 1.30 9.81
N ASN A 5 -2.24 2.12 8.92
CA ASN A 5 -2.87 1.60 7.71
C ASN A 5 -1.82 1.45 6.60
N PHE A 6 -0.84 0.58 6.82
CA PHE A 6 0.13 0.27 5.77
C PHE A 6 -0.54 -0.61 4.71
N PRO A 7 -0.29 -0.33 3.42
CA PRO A 7 -0.84 -1.13 2.34
C PRO A 7 -0.30 -2.57 2.39
N MET A 8 -1.22 -3.53 2.31
CA MET A 8 -0.93 -4.95 2.21
C MET A 8 -0.70 -5.32 0.75
N ILE A 9 0.35 -6.08 0.46
CA ILE A 9 0.66 -6.56 -0.88
C ILE A 9 0.22 -8.01 -1.02
N LEU A 10 -0.57 -8.31 -2.06
CA LEU A 10 -0.92 -9.69 -2.42
C LEU A 10 0.16 -10.31 -3.32
N CYS A 11 0.79 -11.39 -2.86
CA CYS A 11 1.70 -12.16 -3.69
C CYS A 11 0.94 -12.94 -4.76
N SER A 12 1.23 -12.70 -6.04
CA SER A 12 0.63 -13.43 -7.17
C SER A 12 1.04 -14.90 -7.26
N HIS A 13 2.11 -15.31 -6.58
CA HIS A 13 2.60 -16.69 -6.61
C HIS A 13 1.99 -17.59 -5.54
N CYS A 14 1.87 -17.10 -4.30
CA CYS A 14 1.35 -17.88 -3.18
C CYS A 14 -0.05 -17.45 -2.73
N GLY A 15 -0.57 -16.33 -3.26
CA GLY A 15 -1.88 -15.79 -2.92
C GLY A 15 -1.97 -15.26 -1.49
N LYS A 16 -0.83 -15.01 -0.83
CA LYS A 16 -0.77 -14.48 0.54
C LYS A 16 -0.54 -12.99 0.53
N GLU A 17 -1.24 -12.31 1.43
CA GLU A 17 -1.04 -10.89 1.71
C GLU A 17 0.04 -10.73 2.77
N PHE A 18 0.90 -9.74 2.60
CA PHE A 18 1.93 -9.40 3.57
C PHE A 18 2.16 -7.89 3.58
N GLN A 19 2.61 -7.38 4.72
CA GLN A 19 2.97 -5.99 4.88
C GLN A 19 4.43 -5.81 4.44
N MET A 20 4.70 -4.74 3.70
CA MET A 20 6.05 -4.37 3.30
C MET A 20 6.39 -3.02 3.90
N ASP A 21 7.45 -2.97 4.71
CA ASP A 21 7.87 -1.74 5.40
C ASP A 21 8.29 -0.65 4.40
N ASP A 22 8.95 -1.04 3.31
CA ASP A 22 9.44 -0.13 2.25
C ASP A 22 8.41 0.06 1.12
N TYR A 23 7.12 -0.08 1.39
CA TYR A 23 6.09 0.08 0.35
C TYR A 23 6.18 1.44 -0.36
N TYR A 24 6.55 2.50 0.35
CA TYR A 24 6.65 3.86 -0.20
C TYR A 24 7.75 4.02 -1.27
N ASP A 25 8.71 3.09 -1.32
CA ASP A 25 9.76 3.07 -2.35
C ASP A 25 9.39 2.18 -3.55
N LEU A 26 8.24 1.51 -3.53
CA LEU A 26 7.77 0.74 -4.68
C LEU A 26 7.29 1.67 -5.79
N SER A 27 7.92 1.53 -6.94
CA SER A 27 7.51 2.18 -8.18
C SER A 27 7.13 1.13 -9.22
N SER A 28 6.31 1.51 -10.20
CA SER A 28 6.07 0.67 -11.37
C SER A 28 7.41 0.38 -12.07
N GLY A 29 7.73 -0.89 -12.28
CA GLY A 29 9.01 -1.35 -12.79
C GLY A 29 9.96 -1.90 -11.74
N SER A 30 9.66 -1.74 -10.45
CA SER A 30 10.42 -2.37 -9.37
C SER A 30 10.11 -3.86 -9.26
N SER A 31 11.09 -4.66 -8.82
CA SER A 31 10.87 -6.04 -8.38
C SER A 31 11.30 -6.22 -6.93
N PHE A 32 10.64 -7.11 -6.21
CA PHE A 32 10.96 -7.45 -4.82
C PHE A 32 10.65 -8.93 -4.55
N TYR A 33 11.24 -9.51 -3.50
CA TYR A 33 11.01 -10.92 -3.15
C TYR A 33 9.90 -11.06 -2.11
N CYS A 34 9.02 -12.03 -2.31
CA CYS A 34 8.03 -12.39 -1.30
C CYS A 34 8.69 -13.13 -0.13
N GLY A 35 8.67 -12.56 1.06
CA GLY A 35 9.25 -13.19 2.27
C GLY A 35 8.56 -14.49 2.74
N LEU A 36 7.46 -14.91 2.10
CA LEU A 36 6.72 -16.13 2.44
C LEU A 36 6.99 -17.29 1.48
N CYS A 37 7.38 -17.01 0.24
CA CYS A 37 7.59 -18.04 -0.79
C CYS A 37 8.88 -17.87 -1.59
N ASP A 38 9.69 -16.86 -1.23
CA ASP A 38 10.99 -16.52 -1.84
C ASP A 38 10.94 -16.36 -3.37
N LYS A 39 9.77 -16.00 -3.90
CA LYS A 39 9.57 -15.70 -5.32
C LYS A 39 9.63 -14.21 -5.57
N GLU A 40 10.32 -13.83 -6.65
CA GLU A 40 10.36 -12.45 -7.13
C GLU A 40 8.99 -12.05 -7.68
N ILE A 41 8.54 -10.86 -7.29
CA ILE A 41 7.30 -10.22 -7.74
C ILE A 41 7.70 -8.95 -8.47
N PHE A 42 7.16 -8.77 -9.67
CA PHE A 42 7.34 -7.56 -10.46
C PHE A 42 6.12 -6.64 -10.31
N VAL A 43 6.38 -5.36 -10.01
CA VAL A 43 5.35 -4.34 -9.86
C VAL A 43 5.07 -3.71 -11.22
N TRP A 44 3.94 -4.08 -11.82
CA TRP A 44 3.53 -3.53 -13.11
C TRP A 44 2.81 -2.18 -12.96
N ALA A 45 2.05 -1.98 -11.89
CA ALA A 45 1.43 -0.71 -11.53
C ALA A 45 1.29 -0.58 -10.01
N VAL A 46 1.40 0.64 -9.52
CA VAL A 46 1.08 0.99 -8.13
C VAL A 46 -0.18 1.85 -8.20
N ASP A 47 -1.30 1.29 -7.76
CA ASP A 47 -2.53 2.05 -7.62
C ASP A 47 -2.57 2.63 -6.20
N THR A 48 -2.26 3.92 -6.08
CA THR A 48 -2.30 4.65 -4.81
C THR A 48 -3.65 5.30 -4.56
N THR A 49 -4.73 4.82 -5.20
CA THR A 49 -6.07 5.35 -4.97
C THR A 49 -6.52 4.96 -3.56
N LEU A 50 -6.26 5.85 -2.61
CA LEU A 50 -6.82 5.80 -1.27
C LEU A 50 -8.34 5.98 -1.44
N SER A 51 -9.08 4.88 -1.56
CA SER A 51 -10.54 4.90 -1.49
C SER A 51 -10.95 5.12 -0.04
N GLY A 52 -10.77 6.36 0.42
CA GLY A 52 -11.34 6.87 1.65
C GLY A 52 -12.47 7.81 1.29
N ASP A 53 -13.66 7.57 1.82
CA ASP A 53 -14.70 8.59 1.88
C ASP A 53 -14.13 9.77 2.68
N ILE A 54 -13.60 10.77 1.95
CA ILE A 54 -13.24 12.07 2.51
C ILE A 54 -14.52 12.72 3.02
N GLN A 55 -14.90 12.44 4.26
CA GLN A 55 -15.81 13.29 5.01
C GLN A 55 -15.07 14.62 5.25
N GLY A 56 -15.26 15.55 4.33
CA GLY A 56 -14.87 16.94 4.53
C GLY A 56 -15.70 17.52 5.66
N GLU A 57 -15.18 17.50 6.88
CA GLU A 57 -15.66 18.37 7.94
C GLU A 57 -15.08 19.76 7.66
N ALA A 58 -15.93 20.63 7.12
CA ALA A 58 -15.61 22.03 6.91
C ALA A 58 -15.28 22.69 8.26
N GLU A 59 -14.08 23.27 8.35
CA GLU A 59 -13.63 24.11 9.44
C GLU A 59 -14.57 25.33 9.57
N PRO A 60 -15.25 25.58 10.71
CA PRO A 60 -15.91 26.86 10.91
C PRO A 60 -14.86 27.90 11.32
N GLU A 61 -14.72 28.95 10.50
CA GLU A 61 -13.89 30.13 10.77
C GLU A 61 -14.26 30.75 12.14
N PRO A 62 -13.28 31.20 12.94
CA PRO A 62 -13.55 31.92 14.18
C PRO A 62 -14.02 33.36 13.87
N ALA A 63 -15.16 33.75 14.47
CA ALA A 63 -15.69 35.11 14.47
C ALA A 63 -15.17 35.94 15.67
#